data_AF-X1DMQ0-F1
#
_entry.id   AF-X1DMQ0-F1
#
_cell.length_a   1.000
_cell.length_b   1.000
_cell.length_c   1.000
_cell.angle_alpha   90.00
_cell.angle_beta   90.00
_cell.angle_gamma   90.00
#
_symmetry.space_group_name_H-M   'P 1'
#
loop_
_entity.id
_entity.type
_entity.pdbx_description
1 polymer ?
#
loop_
_entity_poly.entity_id
_entity_poly.type
_entity_poly.pdbx_seq_one_letter_code
_entity_poly.pdbx_strand_id
1 'polypeptide(L)' 'MSNYIVLVKQVPDVTQITDNVFDAETGTLIRTRLVSVINELDSQALALA' A
#
# COMPACT_ATOMS: atom_id res chain seq x y z
N MET A 1 -10.54 -28.46 11.35
CA MET A 1 -10.40 -27.11 10.77
C MET A 1 -9.07 -26.55 11.23
N SER A 2 -8.23 -26.15 10.28
CA SER A 2 -6.95 -25.50 10.58
C SER A 2 -7.19 -24.01 10.81
N ASN A 3 -6.45 -23.39 11.73
CA ASN A 3 -6.49 -21.96 11.95
C ASN A 3 -5.28 -21.33 11.26
N TYR A 4 -5.50 -20.23 10.53
CA TYR A 4 -4.45 -19.49 9.84
C TYR A 4 -4.35 -18.07 10.41
N ILE A 5 -3.12 -17.56 10.48
CA ILE A 5 -2.85 -16.15 10.78
C ILE A 5 -2.22 -15.56 9.52
N VAL A 6 -2.91 -14.61 8.90
CA VAL A 6 -2.40 -13.85 7.76
C VAL A 6 -1.95 -12.48 8.26
N LEU A 7 -0.70 -12.15 8.01
CA LEU A 7 -0.17 -10.82 8.30
C LEU A 7 -0.48 -9.91 7.11
N VAL A 8 -1.01 -8.73 7.39
CA VAL A 8 -1.32 -7.74 6.35
C VAL A 8 -0.68 -6.40 6.68
N LYS A 9 -0.29 -5.67 5.64
CA LYS A 9 0.30 -4.34 5.74
C LYS A 9 -0.51 -3.34 4.92
N GLN A 10 -0.88 -2.26 5.59
CA GLN A 10 -1.37 -1.04 4.94
C GLN A 10 -0.19 -0.30 4.31
N VAL A 11 -0.30 0.00 3.01
CA VAL A 11 0.72 0.69 2.21
C VAL A 11 0.08 1.81 1.41
N PRO A 12 0.81 2.88 1.05
CA PRO A 12 0.33 3.86 0.09
C PRO A 12 0.03 3.20 -1.26
N ASP A 13 -1.06 3.61 -1.92
CA ASP A 13 -1.40 3.18 -3.26
C ASP A 13 -0.44 3.79 -4.27
N VAL A 14 0.59 3.03 -4.64
CA VAL A 14 1.63 3.46 -5.58
C VAL A 14 1.13 3.56 -7.03
N THR A 15 -0.04 2.99 -7.35
CA THR A 15 -0.63 3.10 -8.70
C THR A 15 -1.18 4.50 -8.98
N GLN A 16 -1.39 5.29 -7.92
CA GLN A 16 -1.91 6.66 -7.96
C GLN A 16 -0.79 7.72 -7.85
N ILE A 17 0.48 7.33 -8.01
CA ILE A 17 1.59 8.29 -8.02
C ILE A 17 1.50 9.14 -9.29
N THR A 18 1.35 10.44 -9.09
CA THR A 18 1.43 11.47 -10.13
C THR A 18 2.40 12.58 -9.70
N ASP A 19 2.76 13.51 -10.58
CA ASP A 19 3.76 14.55 -10.26
C ASP A 19 3.35 15.41 -9.04
N ASN A 20 2.05 15.55 -8.77
CA ASN A 20 1.54 16.37 -7.68
C ASN A 20 1.75 15.75 -6.27
N VAL A 21 2.20 14.49 -6.18
CA VAL A 21 2.49 13.85 -4.88
C VAL A 21 3.94 13.98 -4.45
N PHE A 22 4.79 14.59 -5.27
CA PHE A 22 6.16 14.92 -4.92
C PHE A 22 6.26 16.33 -4.33
N ASP A 23 7.20 16.48 -3.41
CA ASP A 23 7.69 17.78 -2.98
C ASP A 23 8.57 18.37 -4.09
N ALA A 24 8.20 19.54 -4.61
CA ALA A 24 8.86 20.13 -5.78
C ALA A 24 10.28 20.64 -5.49
N GLU A 25 10.61 20.93 -4.23
CA GLU A 25 11.92 21.45 -3.84
C GLU A 25 12.93 20.32 -3.61
N THR A 26 12.47 19.24 -2.97
CA THR A 26 13.33 18.13 -2.54
C THR A 26 13.23 16.90 -3.44
N GLY A 27 12.22 16.83 -4.32
CA GLY A 27 11.93 15.65 -5.14
C GLY A 27 11.45 14.44 -4.33
N THR A 28 11.09 14.64 -3.05
CA THR A 28 10.69 13.54 -2.16
C THR A 28 9.21 13.21 -2.32
N LEU A 29 8.88 11.92 -2.37
CA LEU A 29 7.48 11.47 -2.39
C LEU A 29 6.78 11.79 -1.06
N ILE A 30 5.71 12.58 -1.10
CA ILE A 30 4.87 12.88 0.06
C ILE A 30 3.83 11.77 0.21
N ARG A 31 4.23 10.68 0.86
CA ARG A 31 3.45 9.44 1.02
C ARG A 31 2.07 9.65 1.64
N THR A 32 1.87 10.71 2.42
CA THR A 32 0.58 11.04 3.05
C THR A 32 -0.47 11.57 2.07
N ARG A 33 -0.08 11.93 0.83
CA ARG A 33 -1.02 12.32 -0.24
C ARG A 33 -1.63 11.12 -0.98
N LEU A 34 -1.12 9.92 -0.75
CA LEU A 34 -1.63 8.69 -1.36
C LEU A 34 -2.62 8.01 -0.42
N VAL A 35 -3.63 7.36 -1.01
CA VAL A 35 -4.59 6.54 -0.25
C VAL A 35 -3.89 5.32 0.34
N SER A 36 -4.27 4.91 1.55
CA SER A 36 -3.79 3.66 2.14
C SER A 36 -4.60 2.48 1.62
N VAL A 37 -3.90 1.45 1.14
CA VAL A 37 -4.48 0.19 0.64
C VAL A 37 -3.78 -1.01 1.28
N ILE A 38 -4.43 -2.17 1.27
CA ILE A 38 -3.75 -3.42 1.63
C ILE A 38 -2.71 -3.73 0.55
N ASN A 39 -1.52 -4.20 0.93
CA ASN A 39 -0.55 -4.68 -0.06
C ASN A 39 -1.18 -5.75 -0.95
N GLU A 40 -0.89 -5.70 -2.25
CA GLU A 40 -1.52 -6.62 -3.21
C GLU A 40 -1.23 -8.09 -2.90
N LEU A 41 -0.01 -8.41 -2.45
CA LEU A 41 0.37 -9.79 -2.06
C LEU A 41 -0.39 -10.24 -0.81
N ASP A 42 -0.61 -9.33 0.14
CA ASP A 42 -1.37 -9.62 1.36
C ASP A 42 -2.86 -9.85 1.05
N SER A 43 -3.40 -9.15 0.04
CA SER A 43 -4.76 -9.37 -0.45
C SER A 43 -4.92 -10.75 -1.09
N GLN A 44 -3.92 -11.21 -1.84
CA GLN A 44 -3.87 -12.56 -2.39
C GLN A 44 -3.73 -13.61 -1.27
N ALA A 45 -2.91 -13.34 -0.24
CA ALA A 45 -2.77 -14.22 0.92
C ALA A 45 -4.08 -14.36 1.71
N LEU A 46 -4.82 -13.27 1.92
CA LEU A 46 -6.15 -13.30 2.54
C LEU A 46 -7.17 -14.13 1.74
N ALA A 47 -7.08 -14.15 0.41
CA ALA A 47 -8.00 -14.92 -0.43
C ALA A 47 -7.74 -16.43 -0.37
N LEU A 48 -6.54 -16.86 0.04
CA LEU A 48 -6.13 -18.26 0.08
C LEU A 48 -6.27 -18.91 1.46
N ALA A 49 -6.35 -18.10 2.53
CA ALA A 49 -6.42 -18.57 3.92
C ALA A 49 -7.85 -18.89 4.37
#